data_AF-F2PMQ9-F1
#
_entry.id   AF-F2PMQ9-F1
#
_cell.length_a   1.000
_cell.length_b   1.000
_cell.length_c   1.000
_cell.angle_alpha   90.00
_cell.angle_beta   90.00
_cell.angle_gamma   90.00
#
_symmetry.space_group_name_H-M   'P 1'
#
loop_
_entity.id
_entity.type
_entity.pdbx_description
1 polymer ?
#
loop_
_entity_poly.entity_id
_entity_poly.type
_entity_poly.pdbx_seq_one_letter_code
_entity_poly.pdbx_strand_id
1 'polypeptide(L)'
;MPSACTQPVGCHEVRYIPLSYNHADSQASALRLVLTLNPHWKDAQGRIEFVRFTDGITNTLLKIILRAPGLSEEEIDKEAVLMRAYGNNSEIIIDRERETKSHALLASRGLAPPLLARFANGLLYRFVRGQAASPDDLTKPAIWRGVARRLGQWHAALPISDAPSDAPSPGTRDGDSLSLSSSDSEIRPVQESTAVEDDITPINTRFEGPNLWTTLQNWILALPKSTDQERTRRKNLQKEYERILSEFDDGSGLGEEGMVFAHCDLLSANVIIQPRPKESTLSDGAAETVDFIDYEYAIPSPTAFELANHFAEWAGYDCDFSRLPTRSIRRSFLEEYVESFAQHRELPESKEKTVDSLFDDVDRYRGLPGFYWGVWALIQATISRIDFDYASYAEERLTEYWAWRREQDGSRSKAGEKMPLREQRWAQEA
;
A
#
# COMPACT_ATOMS: atom_id res chain seq x y z
N MET A 1 -35.73 24.75 -9.41
CA MET A 1 -34.78 23.99 -8.58
C MET A 1 -35.13 22.51 -8.69
N PRO A 2 -34.62 21.76 -9.68
CA PRO A 2 -34.87 20.33 -9.73
C PRO A 2 -33.81 19.60 -8.90
N SER A 3 -34.30 18.80 -7.95
CA SER A 3 -33.53 17.90 -7.08
C SER A 3 -32.61 16.98 -7.88
N ALA A 4 -31.33 16.98 -7.52
CA ALA A 4 -30.37 15.98 -7.98
C ALA A 4 -30.70 14.64 -7.30
N CYS A 5 -31.14 13.69 -8.09
CA CYS A 5 -31.36 12.30 -7.71
C CYS A 5 -29.99 11.65 -7.47
N THR A 6 -29.64 11.40 -6.22
CA THR A 6 -28.51 10.54 -5.83
C THR A 6 -28.87 9.10 -6.21
N GLN A 7 -28.33 8.62 -7.33
CA GLN A 7 -28.34 7.19 -7.63
C GLN A 7 -27.39 6.47 -6.66
N PRO A 8 -27.74 5.24 -6.22
CA PRO A 8 -26.84 4.42 -5.41
C PRO A 8 -25.60 4.04 -6.24
N VAL A 9 -24.42 4.21 -5.65
CA VAL A 9 -23.12 3.89 -6.26
C VAL A 9 -23.01 2.38 -6.39
N GLY A 10 -23.41 1.84 -7.54
CA GLY A 10 -23.11 0.46 -7.91
C GLY A 10 -21.62 0.30 -8.15
N CYS A 11 -21.06 -0.81 -7.65
CA CYS A 11 -19.71 -1.26 -7.97
C CYS A 11 -19.59 -1.35 -9.51
N HIS A 12 -18.97 -0.36 -10.14
CA HIS A 12 -18.68 -0.41 -11.57
C HIS A 12 -17.63 -1.50 -11.78
N GLU A 13 -18.06 -2.63 -12.33
CA GLU A 13 -17.17 -3.73 -12.69
C GLU A 13 -16.09 -3.19 -13.65
N VAL A 14 -14.82 -3.27 -13.24
CA VAL A 14 -13.70 -2.70 -13.99
C VAL A 14 -13.60 -3.41 -15.34
N ARG A 15 -13.65 -2.62 -16.43
CA ARG A 15 -13.57 -3.14 -17.81
C ARG A 15 -12.37 -4.07 -17.97
N TYR A 16 -12.60 -5.28 -18.46
CA TYR A 16 -11.54 -6.23 -18.79
C TYR A 16 -11.17 -6.20 -20.27
N ILE A 17 -9.87 -6.07 -20.57
CA ILE A 17 -9.32 -6.16 -21.92
C ILE A 17 -8.52 -7.48 -22.02
N PRO A 18 -8.94 -8.46 -22.84
CA PRO A 18 -8.29 -9.76 -22.95
C PRO A 18 -7.03 -9.71 -23.83
N LEU A 19 -6.16 -8.73 -23.58
CA LEU A 19 -4.87 -8.54 -24.22
C LEU A 19 -3.78 -8.50 -23.15
N SER A 20 -2.53 -8.73 -23.55
CA SER A 20 -1.37 -8.64 -22.67
C SER A 20 -0.33 -7.66 -23.19
N TYR A 21 0.42 -7.08 -22.26
CA TYR A 21 1.62 -6.32 -22.57
C TYR A 21 2.82 -7.26 -22.76
N ASN A 22 3.62 -7.03 -23.79
CA ASN A 22 4.81 -7.83 -24.09
C ASN A 22 6.06 -6.94 -24.06
N HIS A 23 7.02 -7.26 -23.18
CA HIS A 23 8.27 -6.50 -23.04
C HIS A 23 9.13 -6.49 -24.32
N ALA A 24 9.13 -7.59 -25.10
CA ALA A 24 9.88 -7.66 -26.35
C ALA A 24 9.25 -6.82 -27.48
N ASP A 25 7.96 -6.51 -27.36
CA ASP A 25 7.17 -5.73 -28.31
C ASP A 25 6.38 -4.63 -27.57
N SER A 26 7.12 -3.83 -26.80
CA SER A 26 6.56 -2.87 -25.84
C SER A 26 5.60 -1.88 -26.51
N GLN A 27 6.05 -1.21 -27.58
CA GLN A 27 5.25 -0.17 -28.23
C GLN A 27 3.99 -0.73 -28.89
N ALA A 28 4.08 -1.83 -29.66
CA ALA A 28 2.90 -2.32 -30.38
C ALA A 28 1.91 -3.04 -29.46
N SER A 29 2.37 -3.69 -28.39
CA SER A 29 1.46 -4.23 -27.37
C SER A 29 0.74 -3.12 -26.58
N ALA A 30 1.45 -2.07 -26.16
CA ALA A 30 0.86 -0.90 -25.51
C ALA A 30 -0.13 -0.15 -26.43
N LEU A 31 0.21 0.00 -27.72
CA LEU A 31 -0.65 0.65 -28.71
C LEU A 31 -1.99 -0.11 -28.88
N ARG A 32 -1.95 -1.45 -28.93
CA ARG A 32 -3.17 -2.28 -29.03
C ARG A 32 -4.07 -2.12 -27.81
N LEU A 33 -3.47 -2.09 -26.62
CA LEU A 33 -4.18 -1.87 -25.35
C LEU A 33 -4.86 -0.49 -25.33
N VAL A 34 -4.11 0.59 -25.60
CA VAL A 34 -4.67 1.96 -25.54
C VAL A 34 -5.72 2.21 -26.63
N LEU A 35 -5.56 1.66 -27.83
CA LEU A 35 -6.55 1.81 -28.90
C LEU A 35 -7.81 0.98 -28.65
N THR A 36 -7.71 -0.13 -27.90
CA THR A 36 -8.89 -0.88 -27.45
C THR A 36 -9.62 -0.10 -26.36
N LEU A 37 -8.89 0.60 -25.49
CA LEU A 37 -9.46 1.48 -24.48
C LEU A 37 -10.13 2.71 -25.12
N ASN A 38 -9.41 3.41 -25.99
CA ASN A 38 -9.78 4.65 -26.66
C ASN A 38 -9.73 4.50 -28.20
N PRO A 39 -10.74 3.87 -28.84
CA PRO A 39 -10.74 3.63 -30.28
C PRO A 39 -10.63 4.90 -31.13
N HIS A 40 -11.18 6.01 -30.63
CA HIS A 40 -11.17 7.32 -31.30
C HIS A 40 -9.77 7.91 -31.47
N TRP A 41 -8.74 7.45 -30.72
CA TRP A 41 -7.36 7.90 -30.89
C TRP A 41 -6.73 7.45 -32.21
N LYS A 42 -7.30 6.43 -32.86
CA LYS A 42 -6.80 5.91 -34.14
C LYS A 42 -6.90 6.93 -35.28
N ASP A 43 -8.02 7.65 -35.31
CA ASP A 43 -8.35 8.58 -36.39
C ASP A 43 -8.22 10.05 -35.94
N ALA A 44 -7.75 10.27 -34.71
CA ALA A 44 -7.60 11.61 -34.14
C ALA A 44 -6.45 12.39 -34.79
N GLN A 45 -6.61 13.71 -34.86
CA GLN A 45 -5.56 14.60 -35.32
C GLN A 45 -4.45 14.70 -34.27
N GLY A 46 -3.36 13.96 -34.45
CA GLY A 46 -2.23 13.97 -33.50
C GLY A 46 -1.32 12.75 -33.62
N ARG A 47 -0.38 12.64 -32.68
CA ARG A 47 0.53 11.48 -32.56
C ARG A 47 0.38 10.85 -31.17
N ILE A 48 0.25 9.53 -31.13
CA ILE A 48 0.34 8.78 -29.87
C ILE A 48 1.82 8.66 -29.49
N GLU A 49 2.15 9.13 -28.29
CA GLU A 49 3.51 9.08 -27.74
C GLU A 49 3.53 8.21 -26.48
N PHE A 50 4.65 7.53 -26.27
CA PHE A 50 4.88 6.62 -25.15
C PHE A 50 6.07 7.12 -24.35
N VAL A 51 5.86 7.39 -23.06
CA VAL A 51 6.88 7.84 -22.11
C VAL A 51 7.05 6.76 -21.05
N ARG A 52 8.23 6.14 -20.98
CA ARG A 52 8.54 5.09 -20.02
C ARG A 52 9.07 5.73 -18.73
N PHE A 53 8.54 5.30 -17.59
CA PHE A 53 9.12 5.62 -16.28
C PHE A 53 10.09 4.51 -15.85
N THR A 54 11.19 4.90 -15.23
CA THR A 54 12.27 4.00 -14.80
C THR A 54 12.36 3.85 -13.29
N ASP A 55 11.56 4.59 -12.53
CA ASP A 55 11.72 4.72 -11.08
C ASP A 55 11.03 3.60 -10.29
N GLY A 56 10.25 2.74 -10.96
CA GLY A 56 9.60 1.59 -10.36
C GLY A 56 10.46 0.32 -10.46
N ILE A 57 10.63 -0.37 -9.34
CA ILE A 57 11.47 -1.57 -9.26
C ILE A 57 10.72 -2.83 -9.75
N THR A 58 9.46 -2.98 -9.36
CA THR A 58 8.67 -4.21 -9.59
C THR A 58 7.84 -4.17 -10.88
N ASN A 59 7.47 -3.00 -11.38
CA ASN A 59 6.45 -2.87 -12.45
C ASN A 59 6.94 -2.04 -13.63
N THR A 60 6.45 -2.37 -14.83
CA THR A 60 6.69 -1.53 -16.02
C THR A 60 5.60 -0.48 -16.14
N LEU A 61 5.99 0.79 -16.07
CA LEU A 61 5.11 1.95 -16.18
C LEU A 61 5.33 2.68 -17.49
N LEU A 62 4.25 2.87 -18.25
CA LEU A 62 4.25 3.59 -19.53
C LEU A 62 3.12 4.61 -19.56
N LYS A 63 3.47 5.90 -19.59
CA LYS A 63 2.51 6.97 -19.86
C LYS A 63 2.27 7.06 -21.37
N ILE A 64 1.01 7.04 -21.75
CA ILE A 64 0.54 7.06 -23.13
C ILE A 64 -0.28 8.34 -23.32
N ILE A 65 0.14 9.18 -24.25
CA ILE A 65 -0.50 10.47 -24.54
C ILE A 65 -0.88 10.57 -26.01
N LEU A 66 -1.96 11.29 -26.29
CA LEU A 66 -2.31 11.74 -27.63
C LEU A 66 -1.91 13.22 -27.76
N ARG A 67 -0.78 13.48 -28.44
CA ARG A 67 -0.31 14.84 -28.70
C ARG A 67 -1.04 15.41 -29.93
N ALA A 68 -2.08 16.19 -29.68
CA ALA A 68 -2.86 16.88 -30.71
C ALA A 68 -2.48 18.37 -30.81
N PRO A 69 -2.51 18.99 -32.01
CA PRO A 69 -2.24 20.42 -32.15
C PRO A 69 -3.24 21.27 -31.38
N GLY A 70 -2.75 22.25 -30.62
CA GLY A 70 -3.59 23.22 -29.90
C GLY A 70 -3.96 22.83 -28.46
N LEU A 71 -3.62 21.64 -27.99
CA LEU A 71 -3.75 21.27 -26.57
C LEU A 71 -2.54 21.73 -25.77
N SER A 72 -2.79 22.26 -24.57
CA SER A 72 -1.75 22.50 -23.56
C SER A 72 -1.27 21.20 -22.93
N GLU A 73 -0.06 21.20 -22.34
CA GLU A 73 0.45 20.02 -21.61
C GLU A 73 -0.48 19.58 -20.48
N GLU A 74 -1.21 20.51 -19.87
CA GLU A 74 -2.18 20.19 -18.81
C GLU A 74 -3.39 19.42 -19.34
N GLU A 75 -3.92 19.81 -20.49
CA GLU A 75 -5.02 19.08 -21.15
C GLU A 75 -4.57 17.70 -21.63
N ILE A 76 -3.35 17.60 -22.14
CA ILE A 76 -2.73 16.33 -22.54
C ILE A 76 -2.58 15.41 -21.33
N ASP A 77 -2.04 15.91 -20.22
CA ASP A 77 -1.83 15.14 -18.99
C ASP A 77 -3.15 14.67 -18.36
N LYS A 78 -4.20 15.49 -18.43
CA LYS A 78 -5.53 15.14 -17.93
C LYS A 78 -6.13 13.93 -18.67
N GLU A 79 -5.85 13.81 -19.97
CA GLU A 79 -6.30 12.68 -20.78
C GLU A 79 -5.28 11.54 -20.89
N ALA A 80 -4.09 11.70 -20.31
CA ALA A 80 -3.03 10.71 -20.37
C ALA A 80 -3.43 9.40 -19.66
N VAL A 81 -3.06 8.29 -20.28
CA VAL A 81 -3.29 6.93 -19.75
C VAL A 81 -1.97 6.41 -19.22
N LEU A 82 -1.94 5.98 -17.97
CA LEU A 82 -0.82 5.24 -17.39
C LEU A 82 -1.11 3.75 -17.49
N MET A 83 -0.22 3.02 -18.15
CA MET A 83 -0.24 1.57 -18.24
C MET A 83 0.78 1.00 -17.26
N ARG A 84 0.30 0.20 -16.31
CA ARG A 84 1.11 -0.58 -15.36
C ARG A 84 1.04 -2.05 -15.78
N ALA A 85 2.15 -2.62 -16.22
CA ALA A 85 2.28 -4.05 -16.47
C ALA A 85 3.01 -4.70 -15.29
N TYR A 86 2.46 -5.81 -14.79
CA TYR A 86 2.99 -6.52 -13.63
C TYR A 86 4.38 -7.12 -13.93
N GLY A 87 5.29 -7.05 -12.96
CA GLY A 87 6.59 -7.72 -13.05
C GLY A 87 6.49 -9.23 -12.91
N ASN A 88 7.48 -9.95 -13.45
CA ASN A 88 7.57 -11.41 -13.32
C ASN A 88 7.67 -11.83 -11.83
N ASN A 89 6.92 -12.85 -11.41
CA ASN A 89 6.94 -13.47 -10.08
C ASN A 89 6.41 -12.59 -8.93
N SER A 90 5.77 -11.47 -9.23
CA SER A 90 5.23 -10.55 -8.23
C SER A 90 3.92 -11.05 -7.60
N GLU A 91 3.26 -12.02 -8.26
CA GLU A 91 2.07 -12.73 -7.77
C GLU A 91 2.28 -13.57 -6.48
N ILE A 92 3.53 -13.80 -6.06
CA ILE A 92 3.83 -14.56 -4.83
C ILE A 92 3.50 -13.74 -3.57
N ILE A 93 3.56 -12.41 -3.64
CA ILE A 93 3.33 -11.52 -2.49
C ILE A 93 2.10 -10.62 -2.71
N ILE A 94 1.78 -10.29 -3.97
CA ILE A 94 0.75 -9.30 -4.28
C ILE A 94 -0.48 -9.97 -4.88
N ASP A 95 -1.61 -9.81 -4.20
CA ASP A 95 -2.92 -10.15 -4.73
C ASP A 95 -3.41 -9.08 -5.71
N ARG A 96 -3.43 -9.44 -7.00
CA ARG A 96 -3.83 -8.54 -8.10
C ARG A 96 -5.32 -8.25 -8.14
N GLU A 97 -6.15 -9.16 -7.66
CA GLU A 97 -7.59 -8.93 -7.56
C GLU A 97 -7.88 -7.93 -6.44
N ARG A 98 -7.23 -8.10 -5.28
CA ARG A 98 -7.28 -7.14 -4.18
C ARG A 98 -6.75 -5.77 -4.58
N GLU A 99 -5.61 -5.69 -5.27
CA GLU A 99 -5.06 -4.43 -5.80
C GLU A 99 -6.09 -3.71 -6.69
N THR A 100 -6.69 -4.44 -7.63
CA THR A 100 -7.70 -3.89 -8.55
C THR A 100 -8.92 -3.36 -7.81
N LYS A 101 -9.44 -4.12 -6.83
CA LYS A 101 -10.60 -3.72 -6.02
C LYS A 101 -10.28 -2.51 -5.14
N SER A 102 -9.08 -2.49 -4.54
CA SER A 102 -8.60 -1.37 -3.72
C SER A 102 -8.49 -0.09 -4.55
N HIS A 103 -7.88 -0.15 -5.74
CA HIS A 103 -7.82 0.99 -6.65
C HIS A 103 -9.22 1.45 -7.07
N ALA A 104 -10.12 0.53 -7.45
CA ALA A 104 -11.49 0.88 -7.83
C ALA A 104 -12.24 1.59 -6.70
N LEU A 105 -12.13 1.10 -5.46
CA LEU A 105 -12.70 1.72 -4.27
C LEU A 105 -12.15 3.13 -4.06
N LEU A 106 -10.83 3.29 -4.11
CA LEU A 106 -10.16 4.59 -3.95
C LEU A 106 -10.57 5.59 -5.03
N ALA A 107 -10.64 5.14 -6.28
CA ALA A 107 -11.05 5.97 -7.41
C ALA A 107 -12.50 6.44 -7.25
N SER A 108 -13.39 5.57 -6.74
CA SER A 108 -14.80 5.92 -6.46
C SER A 108 -14.95 7.04 -5.42
N ARG A 109 -13.95 7.22 -4.54
CA ARG A 109 -13.91 8.26 -3.50
C ARG A 109 -13.03 9.46 -3.86
N GLY A 110 -12.46 9.50 -5.07
CA GLY A 110 -11.54 10.58 -5.48
C GLY A 110 -10.18 10.56 -4.76
N LEU A 111 -9.79 9.39 -4.23
CA LEU A 111 -8.53 9.17 -3.52
C LEU A 111 -7.44 8.53 -4.41
N ALA A 112 -7.84 8.04 -5.58
CA ALA A 112 -6.96 7.50 -6.61
C ALA A 112 -7.36 8.01 -8.00
N PRO A 113 -6.45 7.99 -8.99
CA PRO A 113 -6.82 8.27 -10.37
C PRO A 113 -7.87 7.26 -10.87
N PRO A 114 -8.79 7.67 -11.75
CA PRO A 114 -9.76 6.76 -12.35
C PRO A 114 -9.10 5.52 -12.96
N LEU A 115 -9.54 4.34 -12.51
CA LEU A 115 -9.18 3.06 -13.09
C LEU A 115 -10.00 2.83 -14.36
N LEU A 116 -9.33 2.74 -15.50
CA LEU A 116 -9.97 2.72 -16.82
C LEU A 116 -10.26 1.30 -17.30
N ALA A 117 -9.32 0.39 -17.10
CA ALA A 117 -9.46 -1.02 -17.43
C ALA A 117 -8.38 -1.87 -16.73
N ARG A 118 -8.66 -3.16 -16.59
CA ARG A 118 -7.65 -4.19 -16.29
C ARG A 118 -7.38 -5.04 -17.53
N PHE A 119 -6.17 -5.54 -17.71
CA PHE A 119 -5.80 -6.44 -18.79
C PHE A 119 -5.08 -7.67 -18.24
N ALA A 120 -4.74 -8.63 -19.10
CA ALA A 120 -4.30 -9.97 -18.66
C ALA A 120 -3.11 -9.96 -17.68
N ASN A 121 -2.22 -8.96 -17.79
CA ASN A 121 -1.04 -8.81 -16.95
C ASN A 121 -0.82 -7.34 -16.50
N GLY A 122 -1.90 -6.61 -16.20
CA GLY A 122 -1.75 -5.24 -15.68
C GLY A 122 -3.02 -4.40 -15.62
N LEU A 123 -2.82 -3.10 -15.39
CA LEU A 123 -3.85 -2.08 -15.20
C LEU A 123 -3.64 -0.88 -16.13
N LEU A 124 -4.74 -0.26 -16.55
CA LEU A 124 -4.79 1.02 -17.26
C LEU A 124 -5.59 2.00 -16.42
N TYR A 125 -4.98 3.11 -16.03
CA TYR A 125 -5.61 4.15 -15.21
C TYR A 125 -5.15 5.54 -15.65
N ARG A 126 -5.81 6.59 -15.18
CA ARG A 126 -5.41 7.97 -15.51
C ARG A 126 -4.06 8.31 -14.90
N PHE A 127 -3.27 9.08 -15.64
CA PHE A 127 -2.01 9.61 -15.12
C PHE A 127 -2.26 10.66 -14.03
N VAL A 128 -1.49 10.59 -12.95
CA VAL A 128 -1.48 11.61 -11.90
C VAL A 128 -0.37 12.61 -12.22
N ARG A 129 -0.73 13.86 -12.48
CA ARG A 129 0.22 14.92 -12.80
C ARG A 129 0.94 15.40 -11.55
N GLY A 130 2.26 15.38 -11.58
CA GLY A 130 3.08 15.91 -10.50
C GLY A 130 4.49 15.34 -10.53
N GLN A 131 5.21 15.57 -9.44
CA GLN A 131 6.55 15.04 -9.23
C GLN A 131 6.52 14.08 -8.03
N ALA A 132 7.10 12.90 -8.17
CA ALA A 132 7.30 11.99 -7.05
C ALA A 132 8.23 12.65 -6.01
N ALA A 133 7.83 12.59 -4.74
CA ALA A 133 8.62 13.14 -3.66
C ALA A 133 9.89 12.30 -3.43
N SER A 134 10.94 12.98 -2.97
CA SER A 134 12.13 12.34 -2.41
C SER A 134 12.05 12.28 -0.88
N PRO A 135 12.91 11.50 -0.20
CA PRO A 135 12.99 11.52 1.26
C PRO A 135 13.22 12.93 1.83
N ASP A 136 14.01 13.77 1.14
CA ASP A 136 14.25 15.16 1.54
C ASP A 136 12.98 16.02 1.44
N ASP A 137 12.10 15.75 0.47
CA ASP A 137 10.84 16.48 0.33
C ASP A 137 9.91 16.23 1.52
N LEU A 138 9.90 15.03 2.10
CA LEU A 138 9.08 14.70 3.27
C LEU A 138 9.44 15.55 4.49
N THR A 139 10.68 16.04 4.58
CA THR A 139 11.10 16.93 5.68
C THR A 139 10.53 18.35 5.57
N LYS A 140 9.99 18.73 4.40
CA LYS A 140 9.50 20.09 4.14
C LYS A 140 8.09 20.29 4.72
N PRO A 141 7.85 21.35 5.51
CA PRO A 141 6.54 21.62 6.12
C PRO A 141 5.36 21.68 5.16
N ALA A 142 5.55 22.22 3.96
CA ALA A 142 4.48 22.28 2.97
C ALA A 142 4.06 20.87 2.51
N ILE A 143 5.02 19.94 2.38
CA ILE A 143 4.78 18.59 1.87
C ILE A 143 4.17 17.70 2.94
N TRP A 144 4.79 17.58 4.12
CA TRP A 144 4.25 16.68 5.14
C TRP A 144 2.88 17.11 5.65
N ARG A 145 2.54 18.42 5.62
CA ARG A 145 1.17 18.88 5.90
C ARG A 145 0.18 18.38 4.84
N GLY A 146 0.58 18.43 3.57
CA GLY A 146 -0.20 17.87 2.46
C GLY A 146 -0.45 16.38 2.65
N VAL A 147 0.61 15.63 3.00
CA VAL A 147 0.52 14.19 3.28
C VAL A 147 -0.39 13.91 4.49
N ALA A 148 -0.22 14.63 5.59
CA ALA A 148 -1.06 14.48 6.79
C ALA A 148 -2.54 14.68 6.48
N ARG A 149 -2.88 15.73 5.73
CA ARG A 149 -4.26 16.00 5.29
C ARG A 149 -4.79 14.90 4.39
N ARG A 150 -4.01 14.49 3.38
CA ARG A 150 -4.43 13.45 2.44
C ARG A 150 -4.63 12.10 3.14
N LEU A 151 -3.78 11.73 4.09
CA LEU A 151 -3.97 10.55 4.96
C LEU A 151 -5.21 10.68 5.85
N GLY A 152 -5.45 11.85 6.45
CA GLY A 152 -6.64 12.09 7.29
C GLY A 152 -7.93 11.91 6.50
N GLN A 153 -7.98 12.46 5.27
CA GLN A 153 -9.08 12.23 4.34
C GLN A 153 -9.22 10.75 3.97
N TRP A 154 -8.11 10.09 3.64
CA TRP A 154 -8.08 8.69 3.21
C TRP A 154 -8.65 7.76 4.29
N HIS A 155 -8.14 7.84 5.52
CA HIS A 155 -8.56 6.99 6.63
C HIS A 155 -9.98 7.26 7.12
N ALA A 156 -10.48 8.49 6.96
CA ALA A 156 -11.84 8.84 7.33
C ALA A 156 -12.88 8.41 6.28
N ALA A 157 -12.53 8.45 5.00
CA ALA A 157 -13.47 8.24 3.90
C ALA A 157 -13.67 6.76 3.53
N LEU A 158 -12.70 5.89 3.84
CA LEU A 158 -12.70 4.50 3.38
C LEU A 158 -13.16 3.53 4.48
N PRO A 159 -14.21 2.71 4.21
CA PRO A 159 -14.63 1.69 5.15
C PRO A 159 -13.68 0.49 5.15
N ILE A 160 -13.52 -0.16 6.30
CA ILE A 160 -12.74 -1.41 6.38
C ILE A 160 -13.56 -2.63 5.97
N SER A 161 -14.89 -2.56 6.01
CA SER A 161 -15.80 -3.64 5.62
C SER A 161 -15.84 -3.90 4.11
N ASP A 162 -15.55 -2.86 3.30
CA ASP A 162 -15.48 -2.98 1.84
C ASP A 162 -14.07 -3.37 1.39
N ALA A 163 -13.17 -3.69 2.33
CA ALA A 163 -11.90 -4.30 2.00
C ALA A 163 -12.17 -5.63 1.29
N PRO A 164 -11.46 -5.93 0.20
CA PRO A 164 -11.69 -7.17 -0.55
C PRO A 164 -11.54 -8.40 0.35
N SER A 165 -12.63 -9.15 0.51
CA SER A 165 -12.61 -10.46 1.13
C SER A 165 -12.18 -11.51 0.10
N ASP A 166 -11.35 -12.46 0.53
CA ASP A 166 -10.94 -13.65 -0.24
C ASP A 166 -12.05 -14.71 -0.32
N ALA A 167 -13.21 -14.46 0.30
CA ALA A 167 -14.30 -15.42 0.30
C ALA A 167 -14.92 -15.56 -1.11
N PRO A 168 -15.01 -16.77 -1.67
CA PRO A 168 -15.75 -16.98 -2.90
C PRO A 168 -17.22 -16.61 -2.64
N SER A 169 -17.71 -15.62 -3.37
CA SER A 169 -19.13 -15.26 -3.34
C SER A 169 -19.97 -16.49 -3.70
N PRO A 170 -21.03 -16.84 -2.95
CA PRO A 170 -21.94 -17.89 -3.35
C PRO A 170 -22.71 -17.41 -4.58
N GLY A 171 -22.21 -17.75 -5.77
CA GLY A 171 -22.88 -17.49 -7.03
C GLY A 171 -24.28 -18.09 -7.01
N THR A 172 -25.25 -17.22 -7.24
CA THR A 172 -26.63 -17.52 -7.64
C THR A 172 -26.62 -18.61 -8.71
N ARG A 173 -27.07 -19.80 -8.33
CA ARG A 173 -27.38 -20.89 -9.25
C ARG A 173 -28.72 -20.60 -9.90
N ASP A 174 -28.70 -19.94 -11.05
CA ASP A 174 -29.77 -20.13 -12.03
C ASP A 174 -29.51 -21.44 -12.77
N GLY A 175 -30.50 -22.33 -12.69
CA GLY A 175 -30.42 -23.67 -13.22
C GLY A 175 -30.44 -23.70 -14.74
N ASP A 176 -29.71 -24.65 -15.30
CA ASP A 176 -30.31 -25.50 -16.30
C ASP A 176 -29.80 -26.93 -16.16
N SER A 177 -30.74 -27.85 -16.18
CA SER A 177 -30.57 -29.27 -15.89
C SER A 177 -30.53 -30.01 -17.22
N LEU A 178 -29.39 -30.63 -17.56
CA LEU A 178 -29.42 -31.80 -18.45
C LEU A 178 -28.38 -32.85 -18.02
N SER A 179 -28.95 -33.91 -17.45
CA SER A 179 -28.37 -35.19 -17.12
C SER A 179 -27.90 -35.96 -18.36
N LEU A 180 -26.68 -36.52 -18.32
CA LEU A 180 -26.38 -37.79 -18.99
C LEU A 180 -25.47 -38.64 -18.10
N SER A 181 -26.06 -39.71 -17.57
CA SER A 181 -25.42 -40.80 -16.86
C SER A 181 -24.57 -41.65 -17.79
N SER A 182 -23.37 -42.04 -17.36
CA SER A 182 -22.72 -43.29 -17.77
C SER A 182 -21.68 -43.66 -16.71
N SER A 183 -21.98 -44.75 -16.02
CA SER A 183 -21.10 -45.50 -15.13
C SER A 183 -19.86 -46.00 -15.86
N ASP A 184 -18.68 -45.75 -15.31
CA ASP A 184 -17.68 -46.81 -15.19
C ASP A 184 -16.74 -46.53 -14.02
N SER A 185 -16.64 -47.56 -13.20
CA SER A 185 -15.86 -47.66 -11.98
C SER A 185 -14.40 -47.93 -12.29
N GLU A 186 -13.53 -46.95 -12.02
CA GLU A 186 -12.13 -47.20 -11.68
C GLU A 186 -11.80 -46.46 -10.38
N ILE A 187 -11.69 -47.24 -9.31
CA ILE A 187 -11.16 -46.82 -8.02
C ILE A 187 -9.68 -46.49 -8.24
N ARG A 188 -9.37 -45.20 -8.38
CA ARG A 188 -7.99 -44.70 -8.26
C ARG A 188 -7.74 -44.43 -6.77
N PRO A 189 -6.61 -44.90 -6.21
CA PRO A 189 -6.33 -44.72 -4.80
C PRO A 189 -6.24 -43.23 -4.49
N VAL A 190 -6.92 -42.82 -3.43
CA VAL A 190 -6.73 -41.52 -2.79
C VAL A 190 -5.25 -41.43 -2.45
N GLN A 191 -4.54 -40.60 -3.20
CA GLN A 191 -3.18 -40.21 -2.87
C GLN A 191 -3.33 -39.36 -1.61
N GLU A 192 -3.14 -39.98 -0.44
CA GLU A 192 -2.94 -39.26 0.81
C GLU A 192 -1.89 -38.19 0.54
N SER A 193 -2.34 -36.93 0.57
CA SER A 193 -1.44 -35.80 0.56
C SER A 193 -0.53 -35.96 1.76
N THR A 194 0.72 -36.34 1.52
CA THR A 194 1.82 -36.17 2.45
C THR A 194 2.12 -34.67 2.54
N ALA A 195 1.15 -33.89 3.01
CA ALA A 195 1.41 -32.56 3.50
C ALA A 195 2.27 -32.77 4.74
N VAL A 196 3.58 -32.53 4.60
CA VAL A 196 4.44 -32.33 5.75
C VAL A 196 3.77 -31.23 6.57
N GLU A 197 3.25 -31.57 7.75
CA GLU A 197 2.69 -30.58 8.68
C GLU A 197 3.70 -29.43 8.82
N ASP A 198 3.23 -28.20 8.63
CA ASP A 198 4.11 -27.05 8.75
C ASP A 198 4.63 -26.95 10.19
N ASP A 199 5.83 -26.42 10.36
CA ASP A 199 6.50 -26.35 11.67
C ASP A 199 5.95 -25.23 12.57
N ILE A 200 4.96 -24.50 12.07
CA ILE A 200 4.28 -23.37 12.68
C ILE A 200 2.77 -23.58 12.57
N THR A 201 2.07 -23.40 13.68
CA THR A 201 0.60 -23.33 13.70
C THR A 201 0.18 -21.86 13.55
N PRO A 202 -0.59 -21.49 12.51
CA PRO A 202 -1.09 -20.13 12.36
C PRO A 202 -2.00 -19.72 13.52
N ILE A 203 -1.96 -18.44 13.88
CA ILE A 203 -2.82 -17.86 14.93
C ILE A 203 -3.89 -16.96 14.32
N ASN A 204 -5.08 -16.98 14.93
CA ASN A 204 -6.20 -16.16 14.49
C ASN A 204 -6.05 -14.72 15.00
N THR A 205 -6.46 -13.78 14.17
CA THR A 205 -6.55 -12.35 14.48
C THR A 205 -7.96 -12.00 14.96
N ARG A 206 -8.10 -10.88 15.66
CA ARG A 206 -9.41 -10.41 16.15
C ARG A 206 -10.34 -9.99 15.02
N PHE A 207 -9.79 -9.34 13.99
CA PHE A 207 -10.51 -8.98 12.77
C PHE A 207 -10.38 -10.11 11.74
N GLU A 208 -11.50 -10.57 11.20
CA GLU A 208 -11.52 -11.60 10.16
C GLU A 208 -11.21 -11.02 8.77
N GLY A 209 -10.55 -11.82 7.92
CA GLY A 209 -10.19 -11.42 6.56
C GLY A 209 -8.86 -10.69 6.46
N PRO A 210 -8.48 -10.24 5.24
CA PRO A 210 -7.15 -9.67 5.00
C PRO A 210 -6.93 -8.36 5.77
N ASN A 211 -5.87 -8.33 6.58
CA ASN A 211 -5.40 -7.18 7.33
C ASN A 211 -3.86 -7.22 7.54
N LEU A 212 -3.30 -6.22 8.22
CA LEU A 212 -1.88 -6.17 8.55
C LEU A 212 -1.35 -7.46 9.20
N TRP A 213 -2.08 -7.97 10.18
CA TRP A 213 -1.69 -9.12 10.99
C TRP A 213 -1.70 -10.41 10.17
N THR A 214 -2.80 -10.69 9.46
CA THR A 214 -2.87 -11.86 8.58
C THR A 214 -1.79 -11.83 7.50
N THR A 215 -1.45 -10.63 7.00
CA THR A 215 -0.37 -10.44 6.04
C THR A 215 0.98 -10.86 6.63
N LEU A 216 1.31 -10.39 7.83
CA LEU A 216 2.53 -10.81 8.54
C LEU A 216 2.58 -12.31 8.80
N GLN A 217 1.47 -12.93 9.22
CA GLN A 217 1.39 -14.38 9.40
C GLN A 217 1.69 -15.11 8.09
N ASN A 218 1.06 -14.71 6.98
CA ASN A 218 1.27 -15.31 5.67
C ASN A 218 2.73 -15.17 5.21
N TRP A 219 3.35 -14.02 5.45
CA TRP A 219 4.75 -13.78 5.13
C TRP A 219 5.70 -14.68 5.92
N ILE A 220 5.49 -14.85 7.23
CA ILE A 220 6.30 -15.76 8.05
C ILE A 220 6.18 -17.20 7.56
N LEU A 221 4.97 -17.63 7.17
CA LEU A 221 4.72 -18.97 6.63
C LEU A 221 5.35 -19.17 5.25
N ALA A 222 5.55 -18.10 4.47
CA ALA A 222 6.15 -18.14 3.14
C ALA A 222 7.70 -18.19 3.16
N LEU A 223 8.35 -17.91 4.29
CA LEU A 223 9.81 -17.95 4.41
C LEU A 223 10.39 -19.35 4.10
N PRO A 224 11.65 -19.47 3.68
CA PRO A 224 12.28 -20.78 3.47
C PRO A 224 12.26 -21.65 4.73
N LYS A 225 12.13 -22.98 4.57
CA LYS A 225 12.09 -23.96 5.68
C LYS A 225 12.87 -25.25 5.40
N SER A 226 13.78 -25.22 4.42
CA SER A 226 14.54 -26.38 3.96
C SER A 226 15.68 -26.74 4.93
N THR A 227 16.32 -25.76 5.56
CA THR A 227 17.42 -25.96 6.52
C THR A 227 16.98 -25.79 7.98
N ASP A 228 17.76 -26.32 8.93
CA ASP A 228 17.50 -26.10 10.37
C ASP A 228 17.64 -24.64 10.78
N GLN A 229 18.56 -23.90 10.14
CA GLN A 229 18.73 -22.47 10.37
C GLN A 229 17.51 -21.68 9.93
N GLU A 230 16.97 -21.99 8.74
CA GLU A 230 15.74 -21.42 8.20
C GLU A 230 14.53 -21.69 9.11
N ARG A 231 14.34 -22.96 9.53
CA ARG A 231 13.29 -23.34 10.48
C ARG A 231 13.43 -22.60 11.81
N THR A 232 14.65 -22.48 12.33
CA THR A 232 14.92 -21.75 13.59
C THR A 232 14.58 -20.27 13.44
N ARG A 233 14.96 -19.64 12.32
CA ARG A 233 14.64 -18.23 12.05
C ARG A 233 13.12 -18.01 11.96
N ARG A 234 12.42 -18.87 11.20
CA ARG A 234 10.95 -18.87 11.11
C ARG A 234 10.29 -18.95 12.48
N LYS A 235 10.69 -19.91 13.32
CA LYS A 235 10.14 -20.09 14.67
C LYS A 235 10.40 -18.88 15.58
N ASN A 236 11.56 -18.25 15.48
CA ASN A 236 11.86 -17.04 16.24
C ASN A 236 10.97 -15.86 15.81
N LEU A 237 10.78 -15.68 14.50
CA LEU A 237 9.88 -14.65 13.96
C LEU A 237 8.42 -14.92 14.33
N GLN A 238 7.98 -16.18 14.27
CA GLN A 238 6.64 -16.60 14.70
C GLN A 238 6.40 -16.29 16.17
N LYS A 239 7.35 -16.63 17.05
CA LYS A 239 7.26 -16.35 18.49
C LYS A 239 7.16 -14.85 18.76
N GLU A 240 7.91 -14.03 18.02
CA GLU A 240 7.80 -12.58 18.15
C GLU A 240 6.49 -12.05 17.57
N TYR A 241 5.99 -12.62 16.48
CA TYR A 241 4.69 -12.29 15.91
C TYR A 241 3.54 -12.59 16.89
N GLU A 242 3.57 -13.73 17.59
CA GLU A 242 2.62 -14.06 18.67
C GLU A 242 2.62 -12.98 19.76
N ARG A 243 3.81 -12.53 20.17
CA ARG A 243 3.97 -11.43 21.11
C ARG A 243 3.39 -10.13 20.55
N ILE A 244 3.71 -9.77 19.30
CA ILE A 244 3.17 -8.59 18.62
C ILE A 244 1.63 -8.63 18.64
N LEU A 245 1.00 -9.74 18.23
CA LEU A 245 -0.48 -9.80 18.24
C LEU A 245 -1.05 -9.61 19.65
N SER A 246 -0.50 -10.29 20.65
CA SER A 246 -0.98 -10.14 22.03
C SER A 246 -0.86 -8.70 22.56
N GLU A 247 0.12 -7.96 22.03
CA GLU A 247 0.41 -6.61 22.44
C GLU A 247 -0.29 -5.56 21.57
N PHE A 248 -0.68 -5.83 20.32
CA PHE A 248 -1.08 -4.79 19.37
C PHE A 248 -2.41 -5.05 18.64
N ASP A 249 -2.94 -6.28 18.63
CA ASP A 249 -4.27 -6.58 18.11
C ASP A 249 -5.34 -6.45 19.20
N ASP A 250 -5.28 -5.35 19.95
CA ASP A 250 -6.12 -5.08 21.14
C ASP A 250 -7.44 -4.34 20.80
N GLY A 251 -7.63 -3.96 19.53
CA GLY A 251 -8.80 -3.23 19.04
C GLY A 251 -8.86 -1.77 19.49
N SER A 252 -7.78 -1.25 20.08
CA SER A 252 -7.66 0.16 20.42
C SER A 252 -7.21 1.00 19.22
N GLY A 253 -7.39 2.32 19.32
CA GLY A 253 -6.97 3.29 18.31
C GLY A 253 -8.11 3.88 17.48
N LEU A 254 -7.75 4.89 16.69
CA LEU A 254 -8.69 5.58 15.80
C LEU A 254 -9.07 4.69 14.62
N GLY A 255 -10.37 4.54 14.35
CA GLY A 255 -10.89 3.75 13.24
C GLY A 255 -12.02 2.80 13.65
N GLU A 256 -12.44 1.96 12.72
CA GLU A 256 -13.39 0.88 13.00
C GLU A 256 -12.63 -0.29 13.59
N GLU A 257 -13.02 -0.77 14.77
CA GLU A 257 -12.29 -1.85 15.44
C GLU A 257 -10.78 -1.54 15.59
N GLY A 258 -10.40 -0.28 15.82
CA GLY A 258 -8.99 0.15 15.90
C GLY A 258 -8.23 0.13 14.56
N MET A 259 -8.92 -0.05 13.44
CA MET A 259 -8.34 -0.14 12.09
C MET A 259 -8.91 0.89 11.11
N VAL A 260 -8.11 1.20 10.10
CA VAL A 260 -8.47 2.02 8.94
C VAL A 260 -8.03 1.30 7.68
N PHE A 261 -8.63 1.64 6.54
CA PHE A 261 -8.11 1.17 5.25
C PHE A 261 -6.81 1.93 4.95
N ALA A 262 -5.67 1.32 5.22
CA ALA A 262 -4.36 1.96 5.16
C ALA A 262 -3.69 1.76 3.80
N HIS A 263 -2.68 2.58 3.50
CA HIS A 263 -1.85 2.43 2.31
C HIS A 263 -0.80 1.32 2.48
N CYS A 264 -0.28 1.18 3.70
CA CYS A 264 0.75 0.24 4.17
C CYS A 264 2.14 0.42 3.56
N ASP A 265 2.27 1.17 2.46
CA ASP A 265 3.55 1.42 1.79
C ASP A 265 3.72 2.89 1.38
N LEU A 266 3.48 3.84 2.30
CA LEU A 266 3.52 5.27 1.98
C LEU A 266 4.94 5.86 2.04
N LEU A 267 5.83 5.31 1.22
CA LEU A 267 7.18 5.84 0.99
C LEU A 267 7.17 7.09 0.10
N SER A 268 8.27 7.86 0.09
CA SER A 268 8.35 9.14 -0.63
C SER A 268 7.97 9.04 -2.12
N ALA A 269 8.42 8.00 -2.83
CA ALA A 269 8.11 7.82 -4.26
C ALA A 269 6.61 7.54 -4.54
N ASN A 270 5.84 7.15 -3.52
CA ASN A 270 4.39 6.92 -3.59
C ASN A 270 3.60 8.20 -3.28
N VAL A 271 4.27 9.32 -3.01
CA VAL A 271 3.68 10.64 -2.83
C VAL A 271 3.97 11.50 -4.06
N ILE A 272 2.91 11.88 -4.80
CA ILE A 272 2.99 12.76 -5.96
C ILE A 272 2.64 14.19 -5.54
N ILE A 273 3.60 15.10 -5.63
CA ILE A 273 3.41 16.53 -5.37
C ILE A 273 2.80 17.16 -6.62
N GLN A 274 1.57 17.67 -6.50
CA GLN A 274 0.90 18.33 -7.62
C GLN A 274 1.51 19.71 -7.90
N PRO A 275 1.56 20.15 -9.18
CA PRO A 275 2.00 21.50 -9.50
C PRO A 275 1.00 22.52 -8.96
N ARG A 276 1.49 23.59 -8.33
CA ARG A 276 0.64 24.71 -7.92
C ARG A 276 -0.02 25.36 -9.15
N PRO A 277 -1.32 25.66 -9.11
CA PRO A 277 -1.96 26.48 -10.14
C PRO A 277 -1.25 27.82 -10.30
N LYS A 278 -1.13 28.33 -11.52
CA LYS A 278 -0.44 29.62 -11.81
C LYS A 278 -1.06 30.82 -11.08
N GLU A 279 -2.32 30.69 -10.66
CA GLU A 279 -3.11 31.71 -9.95
C GLU A 279 -3.16 31.47 -8.43
N SER A 280 -2.39 30.50 -7.91
CA SER A 280 -2.40 30.16 -6.49
C SER A 280 -1.93 31.35 -5.64
N THR A 281 -2.78 31.76 -4.70
CA THR A 281 -2.48 32.78 -3.69
C THR A 281 -2.02 32.17 -2.36
N LEU A 282 -1.72 30.87 -2.33
CA LEU A 282 -1.28 30.19 -1.11
C LEU A 282 0.07 30.75 -0.65
N SER A 283 0.15 31.07 0.64
CA SER A 283 1.40 31.55 1.25
C SER A 283 2.48 30.48 1.21
N ASP A 284 3.74 30.91 1.18
CA ASP A 284 4.86 30.00 1.38
C ASP A 284 4.71 29.26 2.73
N GLY A 285 4.82 27.93 2.68
CA GLY A 285 4.60 27.05 3.84
C GLY A 285 3.18 26.54 4.03
N ALA A 286 2.21 26.96 3.21
CA ALA A 286 0.91 26.29 3.12
C ALA A 286 1.08 24.83 2.67
N ALA A 287 0.13 23.97 3.04
CA ALA A 287 0.15 22.57 2.62
C ALA A 287 0.08 22.46 1.09
N GLU A 288 1.01 21.71 0.49
CA GLU A 288 0.90 21.34 -0.92
C GLU A 288 -0.23 20.33 -1.13
N THR A 289 -0.77 20.31 -2.34
CA THR A 289 -1.66 19.22 -2.75
C THR A 289 -0.82 18.03 -3.17
N VAL A 290 -1.10 16.88 -2.56
CA VAL A 290 -0.42 15.62 -2.88
C VAL A 290 -1.44 14.54 -3.20
N ASP A 291 -1.06 13.61 -4.05
CA ASP A 291 -1.77 12.36 -4.30
C ASP A 291 -0.91 11.18 -3.87
N PHE A 292 -1.57 10.11 -3.44
CA PHE A 292 -0.91 8.84 -3.20
C PHE A 292 -1.09 7.93 -4.40
N ILE A 293 -0.10 7.11 -4.69
CA ILE A 293 -0.12 6.11 -5.75
C ILE A 293 0.43 4.79 -5.22
N ASP A 294 0.21 3.73 -5.99
CA ASP A 294 0.69 2.37 -5.71
C ASP A 294 0.06 1.70 -4.48
N TYR A 295 -1.17 1.20 -4.68
CA TYR A 295 -2.04 0.69 -3.61
C TYR A 295 -1.93 -0.83 -3.41
N GLU A 296 -0.82 -1.45 -3.80
CA GLU A 296 -0.70 -2.92 -3.82
C GLU A 296 -0.65 -3.55 -2.42
N TYR A 297 -0.21 -2.79 -1.42
CA TYR A 297 -0.21 -3.17 0.00
C TYR A 297 -1.43 -2.63 0.77
N ALA A 298 -2.34 -1.89 0.11
CA ALA A 298 -3.46 -1.26 0.79
C ALA A 298 -4.41 -2.31 1.38
N ILE A 299 -4.61 -2.23 2.70
CA ILE A 299 -5.36 -3.23 3.47
C ILE A 299 -5.80 -2.63 4.82
N PRO A 300 -6.86 -3.15 5.48
CA PRO A 300 -7.16 -2.80 6.86
C PRO A 300 -5.95 -2.96 7.79
N SER A 301 -5.57 -1.88 8.45
CA SER A 301 -4.42 -1.82 9.36
C SER A 301 -4.68 -0.85 10.50
N PRO A 302 -4.03 -0.99 11.66
CA PRO A 302 -4.05 0.02 12.71
C PRO A 302 -3.57 1.39 12.21
N THR A 303 -4.30 2.45 12.53
CA THR A 303 -3.92 3.83 12.13
C THR A 303 -2.52 4.20 12.60
N ALA A 304 -2.15 3.78 13.81
CA ALA A 304 -0.84 4.03 14.38
C ALA A 304 0.30 3.32 13.61
N PHE A 305 0.03 2.14 13.04
CA PHE A 305 1.00 1.46 12.18
C PHE A 305 1.25 2.28 10.90
N GLU A 306 0.20 2.72 10.19
CA GLU A 306 0.36 3.50 8.96
C GLU A 306 1.18 4.78 9.19
N LEU A 307 0.86 5.50 10.26
CA LEU A 307 1.56 6.74 10.61
C LEU A 307 3.01 6.48 11.04
N ALA A 308 3.26 5.46 11.86
CA ALA A 308 4.61 5.05 12.23
C ALA A 308 5.43 4.59 11.02
N ASN A 309 4.80 3.86 10.09
CA ASN A 309 5.40 3.40 8.84
C ASN A 309 5.78 4.60 7.97
N HIS A 310 4.84 5.52 7.71
CA HIS A 310 5.14 6.72 6.93
C HIS A 310 6.30 7.54 7.54
N PHE A 311 6.36 7.69 8.86
CA PHE A 311 7.50 8.37 9.51
C PHE A 311 8.82 7.61 9.33
N ALA A 312 8.81 6.28 9.38
CA ALA A 312 10.01 5.47 9.11
C ALA A 312 10.53 5.68 7.68
N GLU A 313 9.62 5.89 6.72
CA GLU A 313 9.97 6.12 5.30
C GLU A 313 10.66 7.46 5.01
N TRP A 314 10.74 8.38 5.98
CA TRP A 314 11.54 9.61 5.84
C TRP A 314 13.04 9.31 5.74
N ALA A 315 13.47 8.15 6.23
CA ALA A 315 14.86 7.70 6.12
C ALA A 315 15.23 7.26 4.68
N GLY A 316 14.22 6.87 3.87
CA GLY A 316 14.41 6.27 2.55
C GLY A 316 15.13 4.92 2.61
N TYR A 317 15.49 4.38 1.43
CA TYR A 317 16.17 3.08 1.30
C TYR A 317 17.57 3.06 1.92
N ASP A 318 18.23 4.22 2.03
CA ASP A 318 19.55 4.36 2.67
C ASP A 318 19.48 4.33 4.20
N CYS A 319 18.28 4.22 4.79
CA CYS A 319 18.06 4.21 6.22
C CYS A 319 18.69 5.43 6.94
N ASP A 320 18.64 6.62 6.32
CA ASP A 320 19.14 7.86 6.92
C ASP A 320 18.21 8.35 8.04
N PHE A 321 18.40 7.78 9.22
CA PHE A 321 17.63 8.11 10.42
C PHE A 321 17.78 9.57 10.86
N SER A 322 18.77 10.31 10.35
CA SER A 322 18.84 11.75 10.62
C SER A 322 17.63 12.50 10.07
N ARG A 323 16.92 11.96 9.07
CA ARG A 323 15.73 12.58 8.49
C ARG A 323 14.44 12.36 9.27
N LEU A 324 14.39 11.41 10.20
CA LEU A 324 13.18 11.10 10.96
C LEU A 324 12.57 12.37 11.61
N PRO A 325 11.23 12.51 11.59
CA PRO A 325 10.59 13.67 12.21
C PRO A 325 10.81 13.65 13.72
N THR A 326 11.15 14.81 14.30
CA THR A 326 11.25 14.99 15.75
C THR A 326 9.87 14.90 16.42
N ARG A 327 9.85 14.86 17.75
CA ARG A 327 8.61 14.78 18.54
C ARG A 327 7.61 15.89 18.19
N SER A 328 8.08 17.12 18.10
CA SER A 328 7.27 18.30 17.76
C SER A 328 6.72 18.26 16.33
N ILE A 329 7.52 17.79 15.37
CA ILE A 329 7.08 17.60 13.98
C ILE A 329 6.00 16.52 13.92
N ARG A 330 6.22 15.37 14.57
CA ARG A 330 5.20 14.29 14.62
C ARG A 330 3.89 14.81 15.22
N ARG A 331 3.94 15.56 16.33
CA ARG A 331 2.73 16.16 16.92
C ARG A 331 2.02 17.11 15.95
N SER A 332 2.76 18.00 15.28
CA SER A 332 2.20 18.92 14.28
C SER A 332 1.59 18.18 13.09
N PHE A 333 2.20 17.07 12.67
CA PHE A 333 1.65 16.19 11.64
C PHE A 333 0.31 15.59 12.08
N LEU A 334 0.24 15.06 13.31
CA LEU A 334 -0.98 14.47 13.85
C LEU A 334 -2.10 15.51 14.01
N GLU A 335 -1.79 16.75 14.37
CA GLU A 335 -2.77 17.84 14.42
C GLU A 335 -3.41 18.09 13.05
N GLU A 336 -2.60 18.19 11.98
CA GLU A 336 -3.09 18.36 10.60
C GLU A 336 -3.87 17.14 10.12
N TYR A 337 -3.41 15.93 10.47
CA TYR A 337 -4.09 14.68 10.17
C TYR A 337 -5.47 14.61 10.83
N VAL A 338 -5.56 14.86 12.15
CA VAL A 338 -6.83 14.79 12.91
C VAL A 338 -7.78 15.88 12.46
N GLU A 339 -7.29 17.08 12.16
CA GLU A 339 -8.10 18.16 11.59
C GLU A 339 -8.74 17.73 10.26
N SER A 340 -7.96 17.11 9.38
CA SER A 340 -8.48 16.62 8.09
C SER A 340 -9.41 15.43 8.26
N PHE A 341 -9.10 14.49 9.15
CA PHE A 341 -9.95 13.33 9.44
C PHE A 341 -11.35 13.76 9.90
N ALA A 342 -11.40 14.73 10.83
CA ALA A 342 -12.63 15.26 11.40
C ALA A 342 -13.56 15.94 10.37
N GLN A 343 -13.07 16.30 9.19
CA GLN A 343 -13.88 16.86 8.11
C GLN A 343 -14.70 15.80 7.36
N HIS A 344 -14.31 14.54 7.47
CA HIS A 344 -14.91 13.43 6.71
C HIS A 344 -15.56 12.39 7.61
N ARG A 345 -15.16 12.30 8.88
CA ARG A 345 -15.71 11.36 9.85
C ARG A 345 -15.75 11.95 11.25
N GLU A 346 -16.82 11.68 11.99
CA GLU A 346 -16.95 12.12 13.38
C GLU A 346 -15.89 11.44 14.26
N LEU A 347 -15.24 12.25 15.12
CA LEU A 347 -14.28 11.75 16.10
C LEU A 347 -15.01 11.23 17.34
N PRO A 348 -14.51 10.17 17.99
CA PRO A 348 -15.08 9.66 19.24
C PRO A 348 -14.86 10.61 20.42
N GLU A 349 -13.85 11.48 20.35
CA GLU A 349 -13.47 12.42 21.39
C GLU A 349 -13.03 13.78 20.80
N SER A 350 -12.59 14.72 21.65
CA SER A 350 -12.12 16.02 21.18
C SER A 350 -10.84 15.87 20.34
N LYS A 351 -10.64 16.76 19.36
CA LYS A 351 -9.45 16.76 18.50
C LYS A 351 -8.14 16.69 19.30
N GLU A 352 -8.02 17.46 20.37
CA GLU A 352 -6.84 17.47 21.25
C GLU A 352 -6.58 16.10 21.89
N LYS A 353 -7.62 15.44 22.43
CA LYS A 353 -7.47 14.11 23.01
C LYS A 353 -7.16 13.05 21.96
N THR A 354 -7.78 13.13 20.79
CA THR A 354 -7.46 12.22 19.68
C THR A 354 -6.00 12.38 19.25
N VAL A 355 -5.48 13.62 19.18
CA VAL A 355 -4.06 13.87 18.89
C VAL A 355 -3.18 13.26 19.96
N ASP A 356 -3.49 13.44 21.24
CA ASP A 356 -2.70 12.88 22.34
C ASP A 356 -2.70 11.34 22.34
N SER A 357 -3.88 10.71 22.24
CA SER A 357 -4.02 9.25 22.15
C SER A 357 -3.23 8.70 20.95
N LEU A 358 -3.39 9.32 19.78
CA LEU A 358 -2.69 8.91 18.57
C LEU A 358 -1.18 9.13 18.65
N PHE A 359 -0.73 10.17 19.36
CA PHE A 359 0.69 10.43 19.59
C PHE A 359 1.35 9.31 20.40
N ASP A 360 0.68 8.86 21.46
CA ASP A 360 1.13 7.74 22.29
C ASP A 360 1.07 6.41 21.54
N ASP A 361 -0.01 6.17 20.77
CA ASP A 361 -0.13 4.97 19.94
C ASP A 361 0.97 4.92 18.87
N VAL A 362 1.24 6.00 18.15
CA VAL A 362 2.31 6.04 17.14
C VAL A 362 3.68 5.77 17.79
N ASP A 363 3.93 6.28 19.00
CA ASP A 363 5.16 5.94 19.74
C ASP A 363 5.25 4.44 20.04
N ARG A 364 4.14 3.83 20.48
CA ARG A 364 4.03 2.38 20.75
C ARG A 364 4.29 1.55 19.48
N TYR A 365 3.84 2.01 18.31
CA TYR A 365 4.00 1.28 17.03
C TYR A 365 5.34 1.53 16.31
N ARG A 366 6.17 2.48 16.77
CA ARG A 366 7.33 2.99 16.02
C ARG A 366 8.35 1.95 15.56
N GLY A 367 8.44 0.79 16.20
CA GLY A 367 9.35 -0.28 15.80
C GLY A 367 8.76 -1.26 14.79
N LEU A 368 7.42 -1.40 14.72
CA LEU A 368 6.75 -2.40 13.87
C LEU A 368 7.08 -2.28 12.37
N PRO A 369 7.30 -1.09 11.78
CA PRO A 369 7.75 -0.98 10.39
C PRO A 369 9.07 -1.73 10.12
N GLY A 370 9.97 -1.80 11.10
CA GLY A 370 11.21 -2.56 11.00
C GLY A 370 10.97 -4.08 10.90
N PHE A 371 10.01 -4.60 11.68
CA PHE A 371 9.62 -6.01 11.60
C PHE A 371 8.91 -6.32 10.29
N TYR A 372 7.97 -5.47 9.89
CA TYR A 372 7.17 -5.62 8.69
C TYR A 372 8.05 -5.69 7.44
N TRP A 373 8.87 -4.66 7.21
CA TRP A 373 9.75 -4.62 6.05
C TRP A 373 10.93 -5.59 6.15
N GLY A 374 11.38 -5.91 7.36
CA GLY A 374 12.38 -6.94 7.60
C GLY A 374 11.93 -8.32 7.14
N VAL A 375 10.72 -8.75 7.54
CA VAL A 375 10.16 -10.03 7.10
C VAL A 375 9.89 -10.03 5.59
N TRP A 376 9.34 -8.95 5.04
CA TRP A 376 9.13 -8.78 3.61
C TRP A 376 10.44 -8.94 2.82
N ALA A 377 11.51 -8.29 3.28
CA ALA A 377 12.80 -8.31 2.62
C ALA A 377 13.45 -9.70 2.65
N LEU A 378 13.24 -10.49 3.70
CA LEU A 378 13.69 -11.88 3.75
C LEU A 378 13.03 -12.74 2.66
N ILE A 379 11.75 -12.52 2.38
CA ILE A 379 11.06 -13.20 1.29
C ILE A 379 11.65 -12.73 -0.04
N GLN A 380 11.79 -11.42 -0.25
CA GLN A 380 12.33 -10.85 -1.48
C GLN A 380 13.76 -11.33 -1.78
N ALA A 381 14.60 -11.52 -0.76
CA ALA A 381 15.94 -12.08 -0.92
C ALA A 381 15.96 -13.48 -1.56
N THR A 382 14.81 -14.19 -1.55
CA THR A 382 14.69 -15.55 -2.09
C THR A 382 14.00 -15.60 -3.45
N ILE A 383 13.14 -14.64 -3.77
CA ILE A 383 12.30 -14.68 -4.98
C ILE A 383 12.56 -13.53 -5.97
N SER A 384 13.11 -12.42 -5.51
CA SER A 384 13.28 -11.23 -6.33
C SER A 384 14.40 -11.42 -7.36
N ARG A 385 14.20 -10.86 -8.54
CA ARG A 385 15.22 -10.80 -9.61
C ARG A 385 15.81 -9.41 -9.78
N ILE A 386 15.40 -8.48 -8.92
CA ILE A 386 15.87 -7.11 -8.92
C ILE A 386 17.27 -7.08 -8.29
N ASP A 387 18.14 -6.25 -8.88
CA ASP A 387 19.47 -5.97 -8.34
C ASP A 387 19.37 -5.02 -7.13
N PHE A 388 18.98 -5.58 -5.99
CA PHE A 388 18.89 -4.91 -4.69
C PHE A 388 19.28 -5.90 -3.58
N ASP A 389 20.06 -5.44 -2.61
CA ASP A 389 20.52 -6.29 -1.50
C ASP A 389 19.44 -6.44 -0.42
N TYR A 390 18.41 -7.23 -0.75
CA TYR A 390 17.30 -7.52 0.16
C TYR A 390 17.75 -8.22 1.45
N ALA A 391 18.84 -8.99 1.41
CA ALA A 391 19.33 -9.70 2.58
C ALA A 391 19.90 -8.71 3.61
N SER A 392 20.76 -7.79 3.19
CA SER A 392 21.29 -6.75 4.08
C SER A 392 20.18 -5.82 4.56
N TYR A 393 19.28 -5.40 3.65
CA TYR A 393 18.12 -4.57 4.01
C TYR A 393 17.23 -5.24 5.06
N ALA A 394 16.98 -6.56 4.95
CA ALA A 394 16.22 -7.30 5.94
C ALA A 394 16.85 -7.24 7.35
N GLU A 395 18.17 -7.45 7.44
CA GLU A 395 18.87 -7.39 8.72
C GLU A 395 18.90 -5.98 9.32
N GLU A 396 19.03 -4.94 8.50
CA GLU A 396 18.95 -3.55 8.95
C GLU A 396 17.57 -3.24 9.55
N ARG A 397 16.49 -3.54 8.83
CA ARG A 397 15.12 -3.28 9.30
C ARG A 397 14.76 -4.10 10.54
N LEU A 398 15.17 -5.37 10.61
CA LEU A 398 14.99 -6.19 11.81
C LEU A 398 15.82 -5.66 12.98
N THR A 399 17.03 -5.15 12.74
CA THR A 399 17.86 -4.54 13.78
C THR A 399 17.18 -3.31 14.38
N GLU A 400 16.51 -2.48 13.58
CA GLU A 400 15.71 -1.36 14.09
C GLU A 400 14.60 -1.85 15.04
N TYR A 401 13.87 -2.89 14.64
CA TYR A 401 12.82 -3.46 15.46
C TYR A 401 13.35 -3.97 16.80
N TRP A 402 14.45 -4.73 16.79
CA TRP A 402 15.04 -5.24 18.02
C TRP A 402 15.63 -4.13 18.89
N ALA A 403 16.21 -3.10 18.28
CA ALA A 403 16.68 -1.93 19.01
C ALA A 403 15.54 -1.22 19.73
N TRP A 404 14.41 -1.01 19.05
CA TRP A 404 13.18 -0.48 19.66
C TRP A 404 12.66 -1.39 20.79
N ARG A 405 12.63 -2.71 20.62
CA ARG A 405 12.25 -3.66 21.68
C ARG A 405 13.12 -3.50 22.92
N ARG A 406 14.44 -3.33 22.74
CA ARG A 406 15.39 -3.15 23.83
C ARG A 406 15.30 -1.79 24.53
N GLU A 407 14.78 -0.77 23.84
CA GLU A 407 14.37 0.49 24.47
C GLU A 407 13.11 0.28 25.33
N GLN A 408 12.11 -0.41 24.80
CA GLN A 408 10.83 -0.64 25.48
C GLN A 408 10.96 -1.48 26.77
N ASP A 409 11.77 -2.54 26.74
CA ASP A 409 11.99 -3.40 27.92
C ASP A 409 13.13 -2.91 28.85
N GLY A 410 13.79 -1.82 28.46
CA GLY A 410 14.91 -1.20 29.18
C GLY A 410 16.21 -2.02 29.20
N SER A 411 16.30 -3.12 28.46
CA SER A 411 17.49 -3.98 28.41
C SER A 411 18.71 -3.26 27.83
N ARG A 412 18.52 -2.35 26.85
CA ARG A 412 19.60 -1.52 26.30
C ARG A 412 20.22 -0.62 27.37
N SER A 413 19.39 0.09 28.14
CA SER A 413 19.88 0.95 29.23
C SER A 413 20.58 0.16 30.33
N LYS A 414 20.06 -1.03 30.69
CA LYS A 414 20.69 -1.92 31.69
C LYS A 414 22.05 -2.44 31.24
N ALA A 415 22.23 -2.65 29.92
CA ALA A 415 23.50 -3.04 29.33
C ALA A 415 24.52 -1.88 29.21
N GLY A 416 24.12 -0.63 29.52
CA GLY A 416 25.00 0.54 29.38
C GLY A 416 25.28 0.92 27.93
N GLU A 417 24.47 0.44 26.98
CA GLU A 417 24.66 0.67 25.55
C GLU A 417 24.17 2.07 25.14
N LYS A 418 24.85 2.67 24.16
CA LYS A 418 24.43 3.94 23.57
C LYS A 418 23.10 3.75 22.84
N MET A 419 22.18 4.70 23.03
CA MET A 419 20.93 4.73 22.28
C MET A 419 21.21 4.81 20.76
N PRO A 420 20.54 4.03 19.91
CA PRO A 420 20.68 4.13 18.46
C PRO A 420 20.29 5.52 17.94
N LEU A 421 20.85 5.96 16.80
CA LEU A 421 20.54 7.26 16.19
C LEU A 421 19.04 7.43 15.93
N ARG A 422 18.39 6.39 15.42
CA ARG A 422 16.94 6.33 15.19
C ARG A 422 16.15 6.70 16.45
N GLU A 423 16.45 6.05 17.56
CA GLU A 423 15.75 6.27 18.83
C GLU A 423 16.11 7.62 19.46
N GLN A 424 17.35 8.11 19.26
CA GLN A 424 17.73 9.48 19.65
C GLN A 424 16.92 10.53 18.87
N ARG A 425 16.82 10.39 17.54
CA ARG A 425 16.02 11.30 16.69
C ARG A 425 14.54 11.20 17.01
N TRP A 426 14.05 9.99 17.31
CA TRP A 426 12.68 9.80 17.73
C TRP A 426 12.37 10.53 19.04
N ALA A 427 13.24 10.44 20.04
CA ALA A 427 13.06 11.10 21.34
C ALA A 427 13.37 12.62 21.34
N GLN A 428 13.98 13.14 20.27
CA GLN A 428 14.40 14.54 20.17
C GLN A 428 13.21 15.51 20.08
N GLU A 429 13.27 16.59 20.86
CA GLU A 429 12.44 17.79 20.70
C GLU A 429 13.03 18.73 19.63
N ALA A 430 12.21 19.62 19.06
CA ALA A 430 12.62 20.57 17.99
C ALA A 430 13.85 21.41 18.36
#